data_AF-A0A430JIL7-F1
#
_entry.id   AF-A0A430JIL7-F1
#
_cell.length_a   1.000
_cell.length_b   1.000
_cell.length_c   1.000
_cell.angle_alpha   90.00
_cell.angle_beta   90.00
_cell.angle_gamma   90.00
#
_symmetry.space_group_name_H-M   'P 1'
#
loop_
_entity.id
_entity.type
_entity.pdbx_description
1 polymer ?
#
loop_
_entity_poly.entity_id
_entity_poly.type
_entity_poly.pdbx_seq_one_letter_code
_entity_poly.pdbx_strand_id
1 'polypeptide(L)' 'MTFGVYLGLQELGLPLDSIEVVSFGNLEFASLFHHKLSAIMQNPQYIGEIVGDLLIRRLGGDNNEIENRILVPELVPIGV' A
#
# COMPACT_ATOMS: atom_id res chain seq x y z
N MET A 1 8.21 -6.49 -3.79
CA MET A 1 7.83 -7.92 -3.94
C MET A 1 7.02 -8.15 -5.20
N THR A 2 5.94 -7.41 -5.44
CA THR A 2 5.07 -7.53 -6.64
C THR A 2 5.80 -7.49 -7.97
N PHE A 3 6.76 -6.57 -8.15
CA PHE A 3 7.60 -6.51 -9.35
C PHE A 3 8.36 -7.82 -9.62
N GLY A 4 8.88 -8.46 -8.58
CA GLY A 4 9.62 -9.72 -8.71
C GLY A 4 8.73 -10.88 -9.15
N VAL A 5 7.45 -10.87 -8.79
CA VAL A 5 6.48 -11.87 -9.26
C VAL A 5 6.27 -11.73 -10.77
N TYR A 6 5.97 -10.52 -11.24
CA TYR A 6 5.78 -10.28 -12.68
C TYR A 6 7.04 -10.59 -13.50
N LEU A 7 8.22 -10.21 -13.00
CA LEU A 7 9.50 -10.56 -13.63
C LEU A 7 9.69 -12.08 -13.72
N GLY A 8 9.46 -12.81 -12.63
CA GLY A 8 9.61 -14.27 -12.64
C GLY A 8 8.61 -14.97 -13.57
N LEU A 9 7.36 -14.50 -13.62
CA LEU A 9 6.36 -15.01 -14.56
C LEU A 9 6.79 -14.76 -16.01
N GLN A 10 7.32 -13.57 -16.30
CA GLN A 10 7.84 -13.22 -17.62
C GLN A 10 9.05 -14.10 -18.02
N GLU A 11 9.99 -14.35 -17.09
CA GLU A 11 11.14 -15.23 -17.32
C GLU A 11 10.73 -16.68 -17.60
N LEU A 12 9.63 -17.15 -17.00
CA LEU A 12 9.07 -18.48 -17.24
C LEU A 12 8.23 -18.56 -18.53
N GLY A 13 8.04 -17.45 -19.24
CA GLY A 13 7.17 -17.38 -20.42
C GLY A 13 5.68 -17.54 -20.09
N LEU A 14 5.30 -17.30 -18.83
CA LEU A 14 3.91 -17.38 -18.40
C LEU A 14 3.16 -16.08 -18.77
N PRO A 15 1.95 -16.18 -19.32
CA PRO A 15 1.15 -15.00 -19.65
C PRO A 15 0.75 -14.25 -18.37
N LEU A 16 1.03 -12.95 -18.30
CA LEU A 16 0.76 -12.13 -17.11
C LEU A 16 -0.73 -11.83 -16.89
N ASP A 17 -1.57 -12.11 -17.89
CA ASP A 17 -3.03 -12.06 -17.85
C ASP A 17 -3.67 -13.38 -17.37
N SER A 18 -2.87 -14.43 -17.15
CA SER A 18 -3.36 -15.71 -16.62
C SER A 18 -3.58 -15.70 -15.10
N ILE A 19 -3.06 -14.68 -14.40
CA ILE A 19 -3.09 -14.57 -12.93
C ILE A 19 -3.42 -13.14 -12.52
N GLU A 20 -4.37 -12.99 -11.61
CA GLU A 20 -4.65 -11.71 -10.94
C GLU A 20 -3.71 -11.52 -9.75
N VAL A 21 -3.05 -10.37 -9.67
CA VAL A 21 -2.11 -10.03 -8.59
C VAL A 21 -2.64 -8.83 -7.82
N VAL A 22 -2.72 -8.99 -6.49
CA VAL A 22 -3.05 -7.91 -5.56
C VAL A 22 -1.80 -7.55 -4.76
N SER A 23 -1.40 -6.29 -4.82
CA SER A 23 -0.24 -5.77 -4.12
C SER A 23 -0.64 -4.89 -2.93
N PHE A 24 0.24 -4.81 -1.92
CA PHE A 24 0.16 -3.78 -0.89
C PHE A 24 1.25 -2.72 -1.13
N GLY A 25 0.89 -1.45 -0.95
CA GLY A 25 1.82 -0.32 -0.98
C GLY A 25 1.73 0.55 -2.23
N ASN A 26 2.51 1.63 -2.23
CA ASN A 26 2.60 2.55 -3.36
C ASN A 26 3.46 1.92 -4.46
N LEU A 27 2.86 1.70 -5.63
CA LEU A 27 3.55 1.14 -6.79
C LEU A 27 3.77 2.24 -7.83
N GLU A 28 4.72 3.13 -7.58
CA GLU A 28 5.03 4.28 -8.47
C GLU A 28 5.36 3.85 -9.91
N PHE A 29 5.86 2.62 -10.08
CA PHE A 29 6.19 2.04 -11.38
C PHE A 29 5.14 1.05 -11.89
N ALA A 30 3.94 0.99 -11.30
CA ALA A 30 2.87 0.11 -11.76
C ALA A 30 2.47 0.40 -13.21
N SER A 31 2.56 1.67 -13.63
CA SER A 31 2.30 2.10 -15.01
C SER A 31 3.30 1.54 -16.03
N LEU A 32 4.46 1.04 -15.59
CA LEU A 32 5.41 0.36 -16.46
C LEU A 32 4.98 -1.07 -16.81
N PHE A 33 3.95 -1.59 -16.15
CA PHE A 33 3.33 -2.85 -16.54
C PHE A 33 2.13 -2.58 -17.44
N HIS A 34 2.10 -3.27 -18.57
CA HIS A 34 0.96 -3.26 -19.50
C HIS A 34 -0.22 -4.13 -19.02
N HIS A 35 -0.25 -4.53 -17.75
CA HIS A 35 -1.19 -5.51 -17.22
C HIS A 35 -1.97 -4.94 -16.03
N LYS A 36 -3.17 -5.47 -15.82
CA LYS A 36 -4.05 -5.06 -14.73
C LYS A 36 -3.40 -5.40 -13.39
N LEU A 37 -3.29 -4.40 -12.53
CA LEU A 37 -2.71 -4.54 -11.21
C LEU A 37 -3.63 -3.88 -10.18
N SER A 38 -4.09 -4.67 -9.22
CA SER A 38 -4.83 -4.13 -8.08
C SER A 38 -3.87 -3.83 -6.94
N ALA A 39 -3.93 -2.61 -6.38
CA ALA A 39 -3.10 -2.23 -5.25
C ALA A 39 -3.96 -1.80 -4.07
N ILE A 40 -3.63 -2.31 -2.89
CA ILE A 40 -4.12 -1.81 -1.62
C ILE A 40 -3.12 -0.77 -1.13
N MET A 41 -3.52 0.50 -1.23
CA MET A 41 -2.65 1.62 -0.88
C MET A 41 -2.88 2.01 0.57
N GLN A 42 -1.79 2.07 1.32
CA GLN A 42 -1.76 2.81 2.58
C GLN A 42 -1.63 4.30 2.24
N ASN A 43 -2.07 5.16 3.16
CA ASN A 43 -1.85 6.59 3.10
C ASN A 43 -0.80 7.00 4.15
N PRO A 44 0.50 7.00 3.81
CA PRO A 44 1.57 7.35 4.75
C PRO A 44 1.44 8.75 5.32
N GLN A 45 0.92 9.69 4.52
CA GLN A 45 0.71 11.07 4.96
C GLN A 45 -0.31 11.11 6.10
N TYR A 46 -1.47 10.47 5.90
CA TYR A 46 -2.51 10.41 6.93
C TYR A 46 -2.06 9.65 8.19
N ILE A 47 -1.30 8.56 8.01
CA ILE A 47 -0.65 7.86 9.14
C ILE A 47 0.26 8.82 9.91
N GLY A 48 1.09 9.58 9.20
CA GLY A 48 2.01 10.54 9.79
C GLY A 48 1.32 11.66 10.56
N GLU A 49 0.25 12.22 10.01
CA GLU A 49 -0.59 13.24 10.66
C GLU A 49 -1.16 12.73 11.98
N ILE A 50 -1.76 11.53 11.97
CA ILE A 50 -2.31 10.92 13.19
C ILE A 50 -1.22 10.67 14.23
N VAL A 51 -0.07 10.12 13.83
CA VAL A 51 1.04 9.86 14.77
C VAL A 51 1.58 11.17 15.35
N GLY A 52 1.69 12.22 14.53
CA GLY A 52 2.11 13.55 14.96
C GLY A 52 1.16 14.14 16.00
N ASP A 53 -0.15 14.07 15.76
CA ASP A 53 -1.16 14.56 16.70
C ASP A 53 -1.14 13.81 18.03
N LEU A 54 -1.00 12.47 17.98
CA LEU A 54 -0.88 11.64 19.17
C LEU A 54 0.36 12.02 20.00
N LEU A 55 1.49 12.28 19.34
CA LEU A 55 2.72 12.70 20.00
C LEU A 55 2.58 14.07 20.66
N ILE A 56 2.01 15.06 19.96
CA ILE A 56 1.81 16.41 20.50
C ILE A 56 0.91 16.37 21.75
N ARG A 57 -0.20 15.62 21.69
CA ARG A 57 -1.10 15.43 22.85
C ARG A 57 -0.36 14.80 24.03
N ARG A 58 0.44 13.76 23.78
CA ARG A 58 1.25 13.09 24.80
C ARG A 58 2.24 14.04 25.48
N LEU A 59 2.93 14.87 24.69
CA LEU A 59 3.84 15.89 25.21
C LEU A 59 3.11 17.00 25.99
N GLY A 60 1.86 17.30 25.62
CA GLY A 60 0.98 18.23 26.32
C GLY A 60 0.42 17.73 27.65
N GLY A 61 0.82 16.55 28.12
CA GLY A 61 0.37 15.97 29.39
C GLY A 61 -0.90 15.12 29.31
N ASP A 62 -1.37 14.80 28.10
CA ASP A 62 -2.43 13.82 27.90
C ASP A 62 -1.89 12.42 28.32
N ASN A 63 -2.41 11.93 29.45
CA ASN A 63 -2.02 10.67 30.09
C ASN A 63 -3.06 9.56 29.91
N ASN A 64 -3.95 9.70 28.92
CA ASN A 64 -4.87 8.63 28.57
C ASN A 64 -4.14 7.32 28.23
N GLU A 65 -4.85 6.19 28.37
CA GLU A 65 -4.36 4.85 28.03
C GLU A 65 -3.88 4.74 26.57
N ILE A 66 -3.20 3.64 26.24
CA ILE A 66 -2.70 3.36 24.89
C ILE A 66 -3.82 3.57 23.85
N GLU A 67 -3.68 4.60 23.01
CA GLU A 67 -4.64 4.89 21.95
C GLU A 67 -4.34 4.01 20.73
N ASN A 68 -5.24 3.06 20.44
CA ASN A 68 -5.15 2.18 19.26
C ASN A 68 -6.03 2.72 18.13
N ARG A 69 -5.42 3.13 17.02
CA ARG A 69 -6.14 3.53 15.81
C ARG A 69 -5.88 2.54 14.68
N ILE A 70 -6.96 2.04 14.08
CA ILE A 70 -6.90 1.17 12.90
C ILE A 70 -7.22 2.02 11.67
N LEU A 71 -6.29 2.06 10.72
CA LEU A 71 -6.45 2.76 9.46
C LEU A 71 -6.73 1.74 8.37
N VAL A 72 -7.93 1.83 7.79
CA VAL A 72 -8.35 0.94 6.71
C VAL A 72 -7.72 1.46 5.41
N PRO A 73 -6.94 0.63 4.70
CA PRO A 73 -6.35 1.03 3.44
C PRO A 73 -7.40 1.05 2.32
N GLU A 74 -7.11 1.78 1.25
CA GLU A 74 -8.00 1.88 0.10
C GLU A 74 -7.57 0.92 -1.01
N LEU A 75 -8.56 0.28 -1.65
CA LEU A 75 -8.33 -0.46 -2.89
C LEU A 75 -8.26 0.54 -4.04
N VAL A 76 -7.13 0.55 -4.73
CA VAL A 76 -6.87 1.39 -5.89
C VAL A 76 -6.66 0.48 -7.11
N PRO A 77 -7.59 0.47 -8.09
CA PRO A 77 -7.37 -0.24 -9.34
C PRO A 77 -6.32 0.52 -10.17
N ILE A 78 -5.25 -0.16 -10.60
CA ILE A 78 -4.18 0.41 -11.42
C ILE A 78 -4.14 -0.34 -12.77
N GLY A 79 -4.54 0.35 -13.84
CA GLY A 79 -4.57 -0.17 -15.21
C GLY A 79 -5.86 0.17 -15.95
N VAL A 80 -5.73 0.58 -17.22
CA VAL A 80 -6.84 0.77 -18.18
C VAL A 80 -6.90 -0.44 -19.08
#